data_AF-A0A6N0X5X6-F1
#
_entry.id   AF-A0A6N0X5X6-F1
#
_cell.length_a   1.000
_cell.length_b   1.000
_cell.length_c   1.000
_cell.angle_alpha   90.00
_cell.angle_beta   90.00
_cell.angle_gamma   90.00
#
_symmetry.space_group_name_H-M   'P 1'
#
loop_
_entity.id
_entity.type
_entity.pdbx_description
1 polymer ?
#
loop_
_entity_poly.entity_id
_entity_poly.type
_entity_poly.pdbx_seq_one_letter_code
_entity_poly.pdbx_strand_id
1 'polypeptide(L)'
;MCGVALAAAPLASPAFAATSVYVDAQANIFAAGLGSIPSAGGGAGILPPSLAVSGGQTLTITATGQADPGGGYGAHGPDGFSLTSNISNATGSSIGNFNDPMSLALLGVFTGSGAGVDTIFKIGSGGTFSVPTGATMFYLGFADAYGFQGTSGYYADNTGGFTALVSGAGGVPEPATWAMMIVGFGMVGAGLRIRFRRAATA
;
A
#
# COMPACT_ATOMS: atom_id res chain seq x y z
N MET A 1 -27.56 -29.24 -24.25
CA MET A 1 -26.42 -29.25 -23.31
C MET A 1 -26.14 -27.81 -22.91
N CYS A 2 -26.69 -27.35 -21.79
CA CYS A 2 -26.51 -25.97 -21.32
C CYS A 2 -25.41 -25.99 -20.27
N GLY A 3 -24.20 -25.53 -20.64
CA GLY A 3 -23.06 -25.49 -19.73
C GLY A 3 -23.28 -24.40 -18.67
N VAL A 4 -23.43 -24.80 -17.42
CA VAL A 4 -23.39 -23.86 -16.29
C VAL A 4 -21.93 -23.46 -16.10
N ALA A 5 -21.59 -22.23 -16.49
CA ALA A 5 -20.30 -21.64 -16.16
C ALA A 5 -20.26 -21.39 -14.65
N LEU A 6 -19.48 -22.19 -13.92
CA LEU A 6 -19.16 -21.93 -12.52
C LEU A 6 -18.27 -20.69 -12.47
N ALA A 7 -18.83 -19.53 -12.15
CA ALA A 7 -18.05 -18.33 -11.88
C ALA A 7 -17.23 -18.58 -10.61
N ALA A 8 -15.90 -18.71 -10.75
CA ALA A 8 -14.99 -18.78 -9.62
C ALA A 8 -15.04 -17.42 -8.88
N ALA A 9 -15.55 -17.42 -7.65
CA ALA A 9 -15.49 -16.23 -6.81
C ALA A 9 -14.01 -15.90 -6.52
N PRO A 10 -13.57 -14.64 -6.64
CA PRO A 10 -12.19 -14.27 -6.32
C PRO A 10 -11.91 -14.56 -4.84
N LEU A 11 -10.81 -15.29 -4.59
CA LEU A 11 -10.30 -15.52 -3.25
C LEU A 11 -9.92 -14.18 -2.62
N ALA A 12 -10.51 -13.90 -1.46
CA ALA A 12 -10.14 -12.76 -0.64
C ALA A 12 -8.66 -12.78 -0.25
N SER A 13 -8.01 -11.63 -0.34
CA SER A 13 -6.65 -11.43 0.17
C SER A 13 -6.65 -11.51 1.70
N PRO A 14 -5.71 -12.23 2.34
CA PRO A 14 -5.64 -12.31 3.80
C PRO A 14 -5.28 -10.95 4.42
N ALA A 15 -5.85 -10.67 5.59
CA ALA A 15 -5.43 -9.57 6.44
C ALA A 15 -4.03 -9.84 7.02
N PHE A 16 -3.27 -8.78 7.32
CA PHE A 16 -2.00 -8.91 8.04
C PHE A 16 -1.95 -7.96 9.24
N ALA A 17 -1.24 -8.39 10.29
CA ALA A 17 -1.13 -7.65 11.54
C ALA A 17 -0.38 -6.33 11.37
N ALA A 18 -0.68 -5.36 12.26
CA ALA A 18 0.01 -4.08 12.26
C ALA A 18 1.54 -4.27 12.36
N THR A 19 2.26 -3.71 11.40
CA THR A 19 3.71 -3.78 11.26
C THR A 19 4.28 -2.37 11.38
N SER A 20 5.26 -2.20 12.27
CA SER A 20 5.99 -0.94 12.41
C SER A 20 7.15 -0.92 11.41
N VAL A 21 7.22 0.14 10.60
CA VAL A 21 8.24 0.36 9.60
C VAL A 21 8.93 1.69 9.88
N TYR A 22 10.24 1.66 10.08
CA TYR A 22 11.04 2.87 10.10
C TYR A 22 11.38 3.28 8.66
N VAL A 23 11.12 4.55 8.34
CA VAL A 23 11.37 5.16 7.03
C VAL A 23 12.38 6.27 7.24
N ASP A 24 13.63 6.00 6.90
CA ASP A 24 14.71 6.98 6.95
C ASP A 24 14.44 8.13 5.97
N ALA A 25 14.80 9.38 6.32
CA ALA A 25 14.60 10.54 5.46
C ALA A 25 15.35 10.43 4.11
N GLN A 26 16.33 9.54 4.01
CA GLN A 26 17.04 9.21 2.78
C GLN A 26 16.34 8.13 1.93
N ALA A 27 15.22 7.56 2.38
CA ALA A 27 14.50 6.51 1.65
C ALA A 27 13.92 7.05 0.34
N ASN A 28 14.61 6.78 -0.76
CA ASN A 28 14.29 7.33 -2.06
C ASN A 28 13.10 6.58 -2.68
N ILE A 29 11.91 7.20 -2.66
CA ILE A 29 10.68 6.56 -3.17
C ILE A 29 10.77 6.21 -4.66
N PHE A 30 11.54 6.99 -5.44
CA PHE A 30 11.74 6.73 -6.85
C PHE A 30 12.58 5.47 -7.10
N ALA A 31 13.33 4.97 -6.12
CA ALA A 31 14.09 3.73 -6.23
C ALA A 31 13.28 2.47 -5.87
N ALA A 32 11.96 2.60 -5.63
CA ALA A 32 11.10 1.46 -5.37
C ALA A 32 11.18 0.40 -6.48
N GLY A 33 11.30 -0.87 -6.08
CA GLY A 33 11.45 -2.02 -6.99
C GLY A 33 12.87 -2.26 -7.52
N LEU A 34 13.84 -1.36 -7.28
CA LEU A 34 15.23 -1.56 -7.69
C LEU A 34 16.02 -2.44 -6.70
N GLY A 35 17.02 -3.15 -7.20
CA GLY A 35 17.96 -3.92 -6.38
C GLY A 35 19.16 -3.12 -5.87
N SER A 36 19.42 -1.95 -6.45
CA SER A 36 20.47 -1.02 -6.05
C SER A 36 20.06 0.40 -6.43
N ILE A 37 20.66 1.38 -5.77
CA ILE A 37 20.41 2.80 -6.05
C ILE A 37 21.39 3.35 -7.08
N PRO A 38 20.90 3.93 -8.19
CA PRO A 38 21.73 4.70 -9.11
C PRO A 38 22.23 5.99 -8.45
N SER A 39 23.38 6.50 -8.91
CA SER A 39 23.89 7.79 -8.45
C SER A 39 22.94 8.94 -8.81
N ALA A 40 22.86 9.95 -7.93
CA ALA A 40 22.10 11.17 -8.14
C ALA A 40 22.87 12.37 -7.57
N GLY A 41 22.62 13.56 -8.12
CA GLY A 41 23.17 14.81 -7.59
C GLY A 41 22.72 15.05 -6.15
N GLY A 42 23.61 15.55 -5.29
CA GLY A 42 23.32 15.73 -3.86
C GLY A 42 23.12 14.44 -3.06
N GLY A 43 23.38 13.26 -3.66
CA GLY A 43 23.21 11.97 -3.02
C GLY A 43 21.90 11.29 -3.40
N ALA A 44 21.98 9.98 -3.60
CA ALA A 44 20.87 9.19 -4.12
C ALA A 44 19.98 8.54 -3.05
N GLY A 45 20.40 8.63 -1.80
CA GLY A 45 19.69 8.08 -0.65
C GLY A 45 19.87 6.57 -0.52
N ILE A 46 18.89 5.93 0.12
CA ILE A 46 18.84 4.49 0.38
C ILE A 46 17.57 3.87 -0.22
N LEU A 47 17.62 2.55 -0.48
CA LEU A 47 16.46 1.84 -1.01
C LEU A 47 15.29 1.97 -0.03
N PRO A 48 14.08 2.28 -0.52
CA PRO A 48 12.93 2.48 0.35
C PRO A 48 12.53 1.15 1.01
N PRO A 49 12.12 1.15 2.30
CA PRO A 49 11.55 -0.02 2.93
C PRO A 49 10.29 -0.49 2.20
N SER A 50 10.03 -1.79 2.26
CA SER A 50 8.95 -2.41 1.50
C SER A 50 8.20 -3.47 2.30
N LEU A 51 6.92 -3.65 1.96
CA LEU A 51 6.03 -4.66 2.51
C LEU A 51 5.35 -5.41 1.37
N ALA A 52 5.22 -6.72 1.51
CA ALA A 52 4.39 -7.50 0.63
C ALA A 52 2.91 -7.16 0.87
N VAL A 53 2.17 -6.92 -0.20
CA VAL A 53 0.74 -6.64 -0.19
C VAL A 53 0.05 -7.48 -1.25
N SER A 54 -1.27 -7.48 -1.23
CA SER A 54 -2.07 -8.14 -2.26
C SER A 54 -3.15 -7.18 -2.71
N GLY A 55 -3.37 -7.12 -4.02
CA GLY A 55 -4.44 -6.31 -4.59
C GLY A 55 -5.80 -6.56 -3.92
N GLY A 56 -6.57 -5.47 -3.77
CA GLY A 56 -7.89 -5.49 -3.12
C GLY A 56 -7.85 -5.44 -1.59
N GLN A 57 -6.68 -5.43 -0.95
CA GLN A 57 -6.57 -5.10 0.47
C GLN A 57 -6.83 -3.60 0.72
N THR A 58 -7.23 -3.26 1.94
CA THR A 58 -7.21 -1.87 2.43
C THR A 58 -6.15 -1.75 3.51
N LEU A 59 -5.21 -0.82 3.33
CA LEU A 59 -4.20 -0.50 4.33
C LEU A 59 -4.69 0.65 5.19
N THR A 60 -4.51 0.53 6.51
CA THR A 60 -4.60 1.63 7.45
C THR A 60 -3.19 1.97 7.92
N ILE A 61 -2.80 3.22 7.74
CA ILE A 61 -1.45 3.71 8.04
C ILE A 61 -1.55 4.87 9.01
N THR A 62 -0.68 4.88 10.03
CA THR A 62 -0.39 6.06 10.84
C THR A 62 1.11 6.29 10.85
N ALA A 63 1.54 7.55 10.91
CA ALA A 63 2.95 7.91 10.91
C ALA A 63 3.25 8.98 11.95
N THR A 64 4.43 8.88 12.55
CA THR A 64 4.97 9.86 13.50
C THR A 64 6.48 10.00 13.29
N GLY A 65 7.06 11.06 13.86
CA GLY A 65 8.49 11.35 13.73
C GLY A 65 8.72 12.71 13.09
N GLN A 66 9.97 12.99 12.75
CA GLN A 66 10.40 14.22 12.14
C GLN A 66 11.51 13.92 11.12
N ALA A 67 11.43 14.54 9.95
CA ALA A 67 12.46 14.50 8.92
C ALA A 67 12.86 15.94 8.56
N ASP A 68 14.13 16.17 8.31
CA ASP A 68 14.70 17.45 7.88
C ASP A 68 15.35 17.24 6.51
N PRO A 69 15.00 18.04 5.48
CA PRO A 69 15.56 17.88 4.14
C PRO A 69 16.89 18.63 3.95
N GLY A 70 17.49 19.12 5.03
CA GLY A 70 18.64 20.02 4.96
C GLY A 70 18.24 21.40 4.46
N GLY A 71 19.18 22.13 3.85
CA GLY A 71 18.93 23.42 3.21
C GLY A 71 18.41 24.57 4.10
N GLY A 72 18.29 24.36 5.41
CA GLY A 72 17.72 25.33 6.36
C GLY A 72 16.19 25.32 6.45
N TYR A 73 15.50 24.33 5.88
CA TYR A 73 14.05 24.19 5.98
C TYR A 73 13.60 23.76 7.39
N GLY A 74 14.44 23.00 8.09
CA GLY A 74 14.16 22.49 9.42
C GLY A 74 13.37 21.17 9.39
N ALA A 75 13.13 20.63 10.58
CA ALA A 75 12.45 19.36 10.74
C ALA A 75 10.92 19.50 10.63
N HIS A 76 10.29 18.59 9.90
CA HIS A 76 8.85 18.53 9.67
C HIS A 76 8.27 17.15 9.98
N GLY A 77 6.99 17.13 10.34
CA GLY A 77 6.25 15.89 10.55
C GLY A 77 5.87 15.18 9.24
N PRO A 78 5.21 14.02 9.33
CA PRO A 78 4.86 13.21 8.16
C PRO A 78 3.99 13.90 7.11
N ASP A 79 3.23 14.93 7.49
CA ASP A 79 2.44 15.73 6.56
C ASP A 79 3.28 16.63 5.64
N GLY A 80 4.57 16.75 5.92
CA GLY A 80 5.49 17.61 5.19
C GLY A 80 5.25 19.09 5.48
N PHE A 81 5.65 19.94 4.55
CA PHE A 81 5.44 21.38 4.63
C PHE A 81 5.03 21.96 3.28
N SER A 82 4.42 23.16 3.31
CA SER A 82 3.87 23.82 2.13
C SER A 82 4.99 24.40 1.26
N LEU A 83 5.46 23.58 0.34
CA LEU A 83 6.32 23.96 -0.77
C LEU A 83 5.96 23.02 -1.92
N THR A 84 5.67 23.59 -3.09
CA THR A 84 5.28 22.77 -4.24
C THR A 84 6.47 21.94 -4.69
N SER A 85 6.27 20.63 -4.78
CA SER A 85 7.21 19.68 -5.35
C SER A 85 6.82 19.37 -6.79
N ASN A 86 7.77 19.42 -7.69
CA ASN A 86 7.65 18.97 -9.08
C ASN A 86 8.93 18.24 -9.47
N ILE A 87 8.95 16.95 -9.15
CA ILE A 87 10.15 16.11 -9.17
C ILE A 87 10.00 15.01 -10.21
N SER A 88 10.91 14.97 -11.17
CA SER A 88 10.99 13.92 -12.18
C SER A 88 11.84 12.76 -11.70
N ASN A 89 11.33 11.54 -11.88
CA ASN A 89 12.10 10.33 -11.60
C ASN A 89 13.31 10.21 -12.54
N ALA A 90 14.50 10.04 -11.99
CA ALA A 90 15.72 9.73 -12.75
C ALA A 90 16.48 8.49 -12.26
N THR A 91 15.82 7.60 -11.51
CA THR A 91 16.41 6.34 -11.04
C THR A 91 16.34 5.22 -12.09
N GLY A 92 15.58 5.41 -13.17
CA GLY A 92 15.34 4.37 -14.16
C GLY A 92 14.40 3.24 -13.69
N SER A 93 13.75 3.40 -12.54
CA SER A 93 12.62 2.56 -12.14
C SER A 93 11.37 2.86 -12.97
N SER A 94 10.31 2.08 -12.78
CA SER A 94 9.00 2.33 -13.40
C SER A 94 8.18 3.42 -12.70
N ILE A 95 8.66 3.92 -11.55
CA ILE A 95 7.92 4.87 -10.72
C ILE A 95 7.70 6.20 -11.46
N GLY A 96 6.49 6.75 -11.36
CA GLY A 96 6.13 8.02 -11.96
C GLY A 96 6.82 9.22 -11.29
N ASN A 97 6.58 10.40 -11.87
CA ASN A 97 7.00 11.68 -11.28
C ASN A 97 6.16 12.01 -10.04
N PHE A 98 6.66 12.94 -9.21
CA PHE A 98 5.97 13.43 -8.03
C PHE A 98 5.62 14.91 -8.16
N ASN A 99 4.33 15.21 -8.05
CA ASN A 99 3.77 16.56 -8.19
C ASN A 99 2.75 16.78 -7.07
N ASP A 100 3.10 17.56 -6.05
CA ASP A 100 2.25 17.80 -4.87
C ASP A 100 2.53 19.19 -4.29
N PRO A 101 1.53 19.90 -3.72
CA PRO A 101 1.75 21.16 -3.02
C PRO A 101 2.57 21.03 -1.72
N MET A 102 2.87 19.81 -1.26
CA MET A 102 3.57 19.52 -0.02
C MET A 102 4.89 18.78 -0.27
N SER A 103 5.98 19.30 0.31
CA SER A 103 7.32 18.73 0.28
C SER A 103 7.61 17.92 1.54
N LEU A 104 8.50 16.93 1.43
CA LEU A 104 8.96 16.09 2.56
C LEU A 104 7.85 15.34 3.32
N ALA A 105 6.68 15.17 2.70
CA ALA A 105 5.64 14.32 3.28
C ALA A 105 6.07 12.85 3.20
N LEU A 106 5.54 12.01 4.10
CA LEU A 106 5.64 10.56 3.93
C LEU A 106 4.86 10.16 2.67
N LEU A 107 5.52 9.45 1.77
CA LEU A 107 4.95 8.99 0.50
C LEU A 107 4.84 7.47 0.46
N GLY A 108 3.90 7.02 -0.35
CA GLY A 108 3.69 5.62 -0.68
C GLY A 108 3.72 5.39 -2.18
N VAL A 109 4.17 4.21 -2.58
CA VAL A 109 3.93 3.70 -3.94
C VAL A 109 3.68 2.20 -3.92
N PHE A 110 2.68 1.76 -4.67
CA PHE A 110 2.43 0.33 -4.92
C PHE A 110 3.14 -0.06 -6.20
N THR A 111 3.79 -1.22 -6.23
CA THR A 111 4.34 -1.79 -7.46
C THR A 111 3.75 -3.16 -7.74
N GLY A 112 3.85 -3.61 -8.98
CA GLY A 112 3.29 -4.86 -9.45
C GLY A 112 2.87 -4.71 -10.91
N SER A 113 1.66 -5.18 -11.22
CA SER A 113 1.09 -5.04 -12.56
C SER A 113 -0.33 -4.52 -12.47
N GLY A 114 -0.76 -3.71 -13.44
CA GLY A 114 -2.14 -3.21 -13.51
C GLY A 114 -2.23 -1.68 -13.43
N ALA A 115 -3.45 -1.16 -13.34
CA ALA A 115 -3.68 0.27 -13.19
C ALA A 115 -3.46 0.72 -11.74
N GLY A 116 -2.90 1.91 -11.56
CA GLY A 116 -2.72 2.52 -10.24
C GLY A 116 -1.48 2.05 -9.46
N VAL A 117 -0.68 1.13 -10.00
CA VAL A 117 0.70 0.91 -9.52
C VAL A 117 1.65 1.96 -10.09
N ASP A 118 2.85 2.03 -9.52
CA ASP A 118 3.96 2.90 -9.88
C ASP A 118 3.64 4.41 -9.80
N THR A 119 2.50 4.76 -9.22
CA THR A 119 2.07 6.14 -9.00
C THR A 119 2.26 6.49 -7.53
N ILE A 120 3.08 7.51 -7.27
CA ILE A 120 3.34 8.00 -5.92
C ILE A 120 2.09 8.70 -5.38
N PHE A 121 1.77 8.47 -4.12
CA PHE A 121 0.73 9.19 -3.40
C PHE A 121 1.23 9.65 -2.02
N LYS A 122 0.71 10.78 -1.55
CA LYS A 122 0.97 11.27 -0.21
C LYS A 122 0.23 10.44 0.83
N ILE A 123 0.95 10.01 1.85
CA ILE A 123 0.39 9.36 3.04
C ILE A 123 0.18 10.39 4.16
N GLY A 124 1.17 11.24 4.40
CA GLY A 124 1.10 12.18 5.51
C GLY A 124 1.21 11.50 6.87
N SER A 125 0.53 12.07 7.87
CA SER A 125 0.38 11.50 9.22
C SER A 125 -0.46 10.22 9.26
N GLY A 126 -1.18 9.89 8.18
CA GLY A 126 -1.89 8.62 8.05
C GLY A 126 -3.12 8.69 7.16
N GLY A 127 -3.78 7.55 7.03
CA GLY A 127 -4.99 7.41 6.23
C GLY A 127 -5.33 5.96 5.92
N THR A 128 -6.35 5.79 5.08
CA THR A 128 -6.75 4.50 4.53
C THR A 128 -6.53 4.47 3.02
N PHE A 129 -5.87 3.42 2.54
CA PHE A 129 -5.43 3.32 1.14
C PHE A 129 -5.83 1.96 0.57
N SER A 130 -6.52 1.97 -0.57
CA SER A 130 -6.85 0.75 -1.28
C SER A 130 -5.65 0.27 -2.09
N VAL A 131 -5.26 -0.99 -1.89
CA VAL A 131 -4.17 -1.62 -2.66
C VAL A 131 -4.68 -1.94 -4.07
N PRO A 132 -4.07 -1.38 -5.13
CA PRO A 132 -4.50 -1.62 -6.50
C PRO A 132 -4.51 -3.10 -6.87
N THR A 133 -5.45 -3.51 -7.72
CA THR A 133 -5.46 -4.88 -8.25
C THR A 133 -4.14 -5.17 -8.97
N GLY A 134 -3.50 -6.29 -8.62
CA GLY A 134 -2.21 -6.70 -9.20
C GLY A 134 -0.97 -6.06 -8.58
N ALA A 135 -1.14 -5.17 -7.58
CA ALA A 135 -0.04 -4.75 -6.71
C ALA A 135 0.40 -5.92 -5.81
N THR A 136 1.72 -6.07 -5.67
CA THR A 136 2.36 -7.12 -4.86
C THR A 136 3.27 -6.56 -3.79
N MET A 137 3.75 -5.33 -3.97
CA MET A 137 4.65 -4.66 -3.03
C MET A 137 4.20 -3.23 -2.78
N PHE A 138 4.37 -2.78 -1.55
CA PHE A 138 4.15 -1.42 -1.10
C PHE A 138 5.45 -0.86 -0.54
N TYR A 139 5.83 0.34 -1.00
CA TYR A 139 7.06 1.02 -0.59
C TYR A 139 6.73 2.34 0.08
N LEU A 140 7.56 2.72 1.05
CA LEU A 140 7.45 3.96 1.82
C LEU A 140 8.73 4.77 1.66
N GLY A 141 8.62 6.08 1.56
CA GLY A 141 9.79 6.94 1.39
C GLY A 141 9.46 8.40 1.14
N PHE A 142 10.44 9.10 0.57
CA PHE A 142 10.43 10.53 0.32
C PHE A 142 10.77 10.81 -1.14
N ALA A 143 10.18 11.86 -1.70
CA ALA A 143 10.58 12.44 -2.96
C ALA A 143 11.41 13.70 -2.67
N ASP A 144 12.62 13.75 -3.22
CA ASP A 144 13.51 14.88 -3.03
C ASP A 144 14.27 15.24 -4.31
N ALA A 145 14.65 16.51 -4.38
CA ALA A 145 15.43 17.15 -5.42
C ALA A 145 15.92 18.50 -4.91
N TYR A 146 16.85 19.13 -5.62
CA TYR A 146 17.29 20.48 -5.27
C TYR A 146 16.10 21.45 -5.18
N GLY A 147 15.78 21.92 -3.98
CA GLY A 147 14.63 22.79 -3.73
C GLY A 147 13.29 22.15 -4.11
N PHE A 148 13.18 20.82 -4.08
CA PHE A 148 12.00 20.02 -4.46
C PHE A 148 11.58 20.14 -5.93
N GLN A 149 12.50 20.55 -6.80
CA GLN A 149 12.22 20.79 -8.22
C GLN A 149 13.19 20.04 -9.14
N GLY A 150 12.67 19.50 -10.23
CA GLY A 150 13.48 18.89 -11.29
C GLY A 150 13.88 17.44 -10.98
N THR A 151 15.11 17.08 -11.26
CA THR A 151 15.59 15.69 -11.18
C THR A 151 15.67 15.19 -9.75
N SER A 152 15.12 14.00 -9.48
CA SER A 152 15.21 13.33 -8.18
C SER A 152 16.67 13.19 -7.69
N GLY A 153 16.93 13.53 -6.43
CA GLY A 153 18.27 13.49 -5.81
C GLY A 153 18.28 14.23 -4.47
N TYR A 154 19.45 14.66 -4.01
CA TYR A 154 19.62 15.47 -2.79
C TYR A 154 19.11 14.78 -1.52
N TYR A 155 19.32 13.47 -1.42
CA TYR A 155 18.95 12.73 -0.21
C TYR A 155 20.05 12.73 0.85
N ALA A 156 21.30 13.12 0.53
CA ALA A 156 22.40 12.97 1.50
C ALA A 156 22.39 14.01 2.62
N ASP A 157 21.69 15.13 2.43
CA ASP A 157 21.45 16.16 3.44
C ASP A 157 20.18 15.92 4.24
N ASN A 158 19.41 14.88 3.90
CA ASN A 158 18.23 14.49 4.67
C ASN A 158 18.63 13.80 5.97
N THR A 159 17.96 14.17 7.06
CA THR A 159 18.17 13.58 8.38
C THR A 159 16.84 13.28 9.07
N GLY A 160 16.88 12.35 10.04
CA GLY A 160 15.69 11.90 10.74
C GLY A 160 14.89 10.88 9.93
N GLY A 161 13.58 10.84 10.15
CA GLY A 161 12.71 9.87 9.51
C GLY A 161 11.39 9.68 10.27
N PHE A 162 10.56 8.79 9.74
CA PHE A 162 9.25 8.49 10.29
C PHE A 162 9.14 7.04 10.73
N THR A 163 8.33 6.79 11.76
CA THR A 163 7.83 5.46 12.09
C THR A 163 6.40 5.36 11.60
N ALA A 164 6.16 4.48 10.63
CA ALA A 164 4.86 4.19 10.06
C ALA A 164 4.33 2.86 10.62
N LEU A 165 3.12 2.88 11.19
CA LEU A 165 2.39 1.67 11.57
C LEU A 165 1.43 1.33 10.43
N VAL A 166 1.70 0.22 9.74
CA VAL A 166 0.91 -0.24 8.59
C VAL A 166 0.13 -1.48 8.99
N SER A 167 -1.19 -1.48 8.82
CA SER A 167 -2.05 -2.64 9.04
C SER A 167 -2.88 -2.92 7.79
N GLY A 168 -3.04 -4.19 7.41
CA GLY A 168 -3.83 -4.58 6.25
C GLY A 168 -5.10 -5.29 6.66
N ALA A 169 -6.25 -4.73 6.30
CA ALA A 169 -7.51 -5.45 6.29
C ALA A 169 -7.61 -6.22 4.96
N GLY A 170 -7.71 -7.55 5.07
CA GLY A 170 -8.02 -8.41 3.94
C GLY A 170 -9.36 -8.01 3.33
N GLY A 171 -9.50 -8.11 2.01
CA GLY A 171 -10.78 -7.90 1.36
C GLY A 171 -11.74 -8.95 1.86
N VAL A 172 -12.57 -8.62 2.85
CA VAL A 172 -13.38 -9.61 3.55
C VAL A 172 -14.30 -10.31 2.53
N PRO A 173 -14.26 -11.64 2.37
CA PRO A 173 -15.31 -12.31 1.65
C PRO A 173 -16.54 -12.36 2.56
N GLU A 174 -17.44 -11.40 2.43
CA GLU A 174 -18.80 -11.46 2.98
C GLU A 174 -19.80 -11.48 1.82
N PRO A 175 -20.84 -12.36 1.73
CA PRO A 175 -21.47 -13.21 2.75
C PRO A 175 -21.61 -14.71 2.32
N ALA A 176 -20.64 -15.30 1.63
CA ALA A 176 -20.74 -16.71 1.24
C ALA A 176 -20.59 -17.67 2.43
N THR A 177 -19.85 -17.31 3.48
CA THR A 177 -19.67 -18.19 4.66
C THR A 177 -20.98 -18.40 5.40
N TRP A 178 -21.74 -17.31 5.61
CA TRP A 178 -23.07 -17.39 6.21
C TRP A 178 -24.05 -18.09 5.27
N ALA A 179 -24.03 -17.78 3.97
CA ALA A 179 -24.88 -18.46 3.00
C ALA A 179 -24.60 -19.97 2.94
N MET A 180 -23.34 -20.41 2.96
CA MET A 180 -22.96 -21.82 2.97
C MET A 180 -23.27 -22.51 4.29
N MET A 181 -23.17 -21.82 5.43
CA MET A 181 -23.65 -22.36 6.71
C MET A 181 -25.18 -22.46 6.74
N ILE A 182 -25.91 -21.45 6.28
CA ILE A 182 -27.38 -21.48 6.21
C ILE A 182 -27.86 -22.55 5.22
N VAL A 183 -27.21 -22.67 4.07
CA VAL A 183 -27.49 -23.73 3.09
C VAL A 183 -27.15 -25.10 3.66
N GLY A 184 -25.99 -25.26 4.32
CA GLY A 184 -25.59 -26.51 4.97
C GLY A 184 -26.55 -26.94 6.08
N PHE A 185 -26.85 -26.04 7.03
CA PHE A 185 -27.80 -26.29 8.11
C PHE A 185 -29.24 -26.47 7.60
N GLY A 186 -29.63 -25.69 6.59
CA GLY A 186 -30.93 -25.81 5.93
C GLY A 186 -31.11 -27.17 5.25
N MET A 187 -30.09 -27.67 4.54
CA MET A 187 -30.11 -28.98 3.91
C MET A 187 -30.17 -30.13 4.93
N VAL A 188 -29.37 -30.06 6.01
CA VAL A 188 -29.40 -31.07 7.08
C VAL A 188 -30.76 -31.07 7.80
N GLY A 189 -31.29 -29.89 8.14
CA GLY A 189 -32.60 -29.75 8.78
C GLY A 189 -33.76 -30.24 7.90
N ALA A 190 -33.74 -29.91 6.60
CA ALA A 190 -34.71 -30.41 5.64
C ALA A 190 -34.64 -31.94 5.49
N GLY A 191 -33.44 -32.51 5.43
CA GLY A 191 -33.22 -33.96 5.37
C GLY A 191 -33.78 -34.71 6.58
N LEU A 192 -33.58 -34.19 7.79
CA LEU A 192 -34.16 -34.76 9.01
C LEU A 192 -35.70 -34.67 9.01
N ARG A 193 -36.28 -33.54 8.61
CA ARG A 193 -37.73 -33.34 8.57
C ARG A 193 -38.44 -34.30 7.59
N ILE A 194 -37.81 -34.59 6.45
CA ILE A 194 -38.36 -35.54 5.46
C ILE A 194 -38.37 -36.97 6.01
N ARG A 195 -37.35 -37.38 6.78
CA ARG A 195 -37.29 -38.73 7.37
C ARG A 195 -38.37 -38.96 8.42
N PHE A 196 -38.60 -38.01 9.31
CA PHE A 196 -39.65 -38.14 10.34
C PHE A 196 -41.07 -38.21 9.75
N ARG A 197 -41.34 -37.49 8.65
CA ARG A 197 -42.63 -37.57 7.96
C ARG A 197 -42.91 -38.94 7.33
N ARG A 198 -41.87 -39.62 6.84
CA ARG A 198 -41.99 -40.96 6.24
C ARG A 198 -42.13 -42.06 7.29
N ALA A 199 -41.59 -41.86 8.49
CA ALA A 199 -41.77 -42.78 9.62
C ALA A 199 -43.17 -42.70 10.26
N ALA A 200 -43.86 -41.56 10.14
CA ALA A 200 -45.20 -41.36 10.70
C ALA A 200 -46.36 -41.81 9.77
N THR A 201 -46.05 -42.31 8.57
CA THR A 201 -47.04 -42.79 7.58
C THR A 201 -46.95 -44.31 7.32
N ALA A 202 -46.20 -45.03 8.16
CA ALA A 202 -46.09 -46.49 8.14
C ALA A 202 -46.82 -47.11 9.34
#